data_AF-A0A4Q2UX85-F1
#
_entry.id   AF-A0A4Q2UX85-F1
#
_cell.length_a   1.000
_cell.length_b   1.000
_cell.length_c   1.000
_cell.angle_alpha   90.00
_cell.angle_beta   90.00
_cell.angle_gamma   90.00
#
_symmetry.space_group_name_H-M   'P 1'
#
loop_
_entity.id
_entity.type
_entity.pdbx_description
1 polymer ?
#
loop_
_entity_poly.entity_id
_entity_poly.type
_entity_poly.pdbx_seq_one_letter_code
_entity_poly.pdbx_strand_id
1 'polypeptide(L)'
;MAYAKAREVGMTKKNILSGWRVTGNWPISRRKALIHPEIQPDKKEATPGSDGHRDGQVDSDNTPKTSRHIRDMGKNKSPSTRRRYSVISKGFEAQESKIASLSTRIASLEEEVGRLSRGKKRKAIPNPNKRFMTLAEALVTGETISEANEAIEEADAVEDVIEVGGMEEVESSNSEEEELGV
;
A
#
# COMPACT_ATOMS: atom_id res chain seq x y z
N MET A 1 -79.37 3.37 10.40
CA MET A 1 -79.79 4.12 9.19
C MET A 1 -78.96 5.38 8.89
N ALA A 2 -78.59 6.18 9.89
CA ALA A 2 -77.82 7.42 9.65
C ALA A 2 -76.44 7.20 9.00
N TYR A 3 -75.68 6.19 9.45
CA TYR A 3 -74.36 5.88 8.90
C TYR A 3 -74.41 5.45 7.42
N ALA A 4 -75.40 4.65 7.03
CA ALA A 4 -75.59 4.23 5.64
C ALA A 4 -75.83 5.43 4.72
N LYS A 5 -76.71 6.35 5.13
CA LYS A 5 -77.01 7.59 4.39
C LYS A 5 -75.78 8.51 4.31
N ALA A 6 -75.03 8.65 5.41
CA ALA A 6 -73.79 9.43 5.42
C ALA A 6 -72.72 8.84 4.49
N ARG A 7 -72.63 7.50 4.43
CA ARG A 7 -71.72 6.78 3.52
C ARG A 7 -72.08 7.02 2.05
N GLU A 8 -73.36 6.95 1.70
CA GLU A 8 -73.80 7.24 0.32
C GLU A 8 -73.43 8.66 -0.11
N VAL A 9 -73.66 9.65 0.75
CA VAL A 9 -73.28 11.05 0.48
C VAL A 9 -71.76 11.21 0.41
N GLY A 10 -71.01 10.58 1.31
CA GLY A 10 -69.55 10.66 1.38
C GLY A 10 -68.82 10.01 0.20
N MET A 11 -69.40 8.94 -0.38
CA MET A 11 -68.83 8.21 -1.52
C MET A 11 -69.10 8.87 -2.88
N THR A 12 -69.70 10.06 -2.91
CA THR A 12 -69.88 10.82 -4.15
C THR A 12 -68.55 11.40 -4.64
N LYS A 13 -68.35 11.41 -5.97
CA LYS A 13 -67.11 11.93 -6.59
C LYS A 13 -66.75 13.33 -6.09
N LYS A 14 -67.73 14.24 -5.95
CA LYS A 14 -67.49 15.62 -5.49
C LYS A 14 -66.92 15.66 -4.07
N ASN A 15 -67.50 14.88 -3.15
CA ASN A 15 -67.10 14.85 -1.74
C ASN A 15 -65.76 14.15 -1.52
N ILE A 16 -65.49 13.09 -2.28
CA ILE A 16 -64.18 12.46 -2.33
C ILE A 16 -63.17 13.52 -2.79
N LEU A 17 -63.30 14.07 -4.00
CA LEU A 17 -62.32 15.01 -4.55
C LEU A 17 -62.09 16.26 -3.66
N SER A 18 -63.15 16.79 -3.02
CA SER A 18 -63.00 17.89 -2.06
C SER A 18 -62.24 17.46 -0.80
N GLY A 19 -62.47 16.25 -0.29
CA GLY A 19 -61.72 15.70 0.83
C GLY A 19 -60.22 15.63 0.54
N TRP A 20 -59.82 15.11 -0.62
CA TRP A 20 -58.41 15.05 -1.05
C TRP A 20 -57.77 16.42 -1.23
N ARG A 21 -58.55 17.44 -1.66
CA ARG A 21 -58.07 18.82 -1.77
C ARG A 21 -57.84 19.45 -0.40
N VAL A 22 -58.74 19.20 0.55
CA VAL A 22 -58.68 19.76 1.91
C VAL A 22 -57.57 19.10 2.73
N THR A 23 -57.37 17.78 2.62
CA THR A 23 -56.31 17.06 3.35
C THR A 23 -54.93 17.22 2.72
N GLY A 24 -54.81 17.90 1.59
CA GLY A 24 -53.54 18.07 0.87
C GLY A 24 -53.01 16.79 0.22
N ASN A 25 -53.75 15.68 0.28
CA ASN A 25 -53.33 14.39 -0.26
C ASN A 25 -53.59 14.24 -1.77
N TRP A 26 -54.12 15.30 -2.42
CA TRP A 26 -54.43 15.30 -3.84
C TRP A 26 -53.23 14.86 -4.67
N PRO A 27 -53.30 13.73 -5.40
CA PRO A 27 -52.18 13.27 -6.18
C PRO A 27 -51.97 14.20 -7.37
N ILE A 28 -51.06 15.17 -7.24
CA ILE A 28 -50.53 15.96 -8.36
C ILE A 28 -49.99 15.00 -9.44
N SER A 29 -49.54 13.81 -9.04
CA SER A 29 -49.20 12.70 -9.92
C SER A 29 -49.87 11.40 -9.46
N ARG A 30 -50.75 10.85 -10.31
CA ARG A 30 -51.36 9.51 -10.12
C ARG A 30 -50.31 8.43 -9.87
N ARG A 31 -49.16 8.53 -10.55
CA ARG A 31 -48.05 7.58 -10.36
C ARG A 31 -47.52 7.60 -8.93
N LYS A 32 -47.36 8.78 -8.31
CA LYS A 32 -46.86 8.89 -6.94
C LYS A 32 -47.80 8.29 -5.92
N ALA A 33 -49.12 8.49 -6.07
CA ALA A 33 -50.10 7.87 -5.17
C ALA A 33 -50.13 6.34 -5.31
N LEU A 34 -50.02 5.80 -6.52
CA LEU A 34 -49.96 4.34 -6.74
C LEU A 34 -48.65 3.69 -6.26
N ILE A 35 -47.64 4.49 -5.91
CA ILE A 35 -46.36 4.02 -5.36
C ILE A 35 -46.35 4.09 -3.82
N HIS A 36 -47.41 4.61 -3.19
CA HIS A 36 -47.46 4.72 -1.73
C HIS A 36 -47.42 3.32 -1.08
N PRO A 37 -46.58 3.08 -0.06
CA PRO A 37 -46.41 1.77 0.57
C PRO A 37 -47.73 1.15 1.06
N GLU A 38 -48.66 1.98 1.54
CA GLU A 38 -49.97 1.52 2.04
C GLU A 38 -50.97 1.13 0.92
N ILE A 39 -50.76 1.60 -0.31
CA ILE A 39 -51.65 1.33 -1.46
C ILE A 39 -51.14 0.11 -2.24
N GLN A 40 -49.83 -0.14 -2.20
CA GLN A 40 -49.28 -1.33 -2.82
C GLN A 40 -49.69 -2.57 -2.02
N PRO A 41 -50.16 -3.63 -2.69
CA PRO A 41 -50.29 -4.91 -2.00
C PRO A 41 -48.91 -5.28 -1.43
N ASP A 42 -48.88 -5.89 -0.24
CA ASP A 42 -47.67 -6.48 0.30
C ASP A 42 -46.99 -7.26 -0.82
N LYS A 43 -45.75 -6.89 -1.14
CA LYS A 43 -45.00 -7.54 -2.20
C LYS A 43 -45.01 -9.02 -1.83
N LYS A 44 -45.74 -9.84 -2.59
CA LYS A 44 -45.62 -11.30 -2.48
C LYS A 44 -44.13 -11.55 -2.51
N GLU A 45 -43.62 -12.30 -1.53
CA GLU A 45 -42.25 -12.77 -1.51
C GLU A 45 -42.05 -13.59 -2.78
N ALA A 46 -41.74 -12.90 -3.86
CA ALA A 46 -41.14 -13.48 -5.02
C ALA A 46 -39.73 -13.81 -4.54
N THR A 47 -39.57 -15.03 -4.01
CA THR A 47 -38.29 -15.73 -4.09
C THR A 47 -37.73 -15.38 -5.45
N PRO A 48 -36.58 -14.69 -5.54
CA PRO A 48 -36.07 -14.24 -6.82
C PRO A 48 -36.03 -15.47 -7.72
N GLY A 49 -36.84 -15.44 -8.79
CA GLY A 49 -36.69 -16.40 -9.86
C GLY A 49 -35.22 -16.34 -10.23
N SER A 50 -34.54 -17.48 -10.10
CA SER A 50 -33.17 -17.65 -10.54
C SER A 50 -33.18 -17.47 -12.07
N ASP A 51 -33.22 -16.23 -12.52
CA ASP A 51 -33.05 -15.88 -13.92
C ASP A 51 -31.62 -16.27 -14.29
N GLY A 52 -31.55 -17.36 -15.03
CA GLY A 52 -30.32 -17.93 -15.54
C GLY A 52 -29.59 -16.93 -16.42
N HIS A 53 -28.53 -16.37 -15.86
CA HIS A 53 -27.25 -16.28 -16.54
C HIS A 53 -26.18 -16.54 -15.48
N ARG A 54 -26.03 -17.81 -15.09
CA ARG A 54 -24.77 -18.25 -14.52
C ARG A 54 -23.82 -18.38 -15.70
N ASP A 55 -23.33 -17.26 -16.20
CA ASP A 55 -22.02 -17.27 -16.82
C ASP A 55 -21.12 -17.94 -15.79
N GLY A 56 -20.52 -19.08 -16.17
CA GLY A 56 -19.74 -19.94 -15.30
C GLY A 56 -18.48 -19.24 -14.81
N GLN A 57 -18.63 -18.18 -14.04
CA GLN A 57 -17.60 -17.68 -13.18
C GLN A 57 -17.68 -18.56 -11.94
N VAL A 58 -16.91 -19.64 -11.99
CA VAL A 58 -16.40 -20.28 -10.78
C VAL A 58 -15.61 -19.17 -10.11
N ASP A 59 -16.29 -18.42 -9.24
CA ASP A 59 -15.66 -17.48 -8.36
C ASP A 59 -14.73 -18.33 -7.50
N SER A 60 -13.46 -18.39 -7.90
CA SER A 60 -12.45 -18.76 -6.93
C SER A 60 -12.65 -17.77 -5.78
N ASP A 61 -12.94 -18.27 -4.57
CA ASP A 61 -13.07 -17.49 -3.32
C ASP A 61 -11.73 -16.81 -2.93
N ASN A 62 -10.94 -16.42 -3.92
CA ASN A 62 -9.66 -15.78 -3.77
C ASN A 62 -9.91 -14.29 -3.54
N THR A 63 -9.64 -13.86 -2.33
CA THR A 63 -9.70 -12.44 -1.98
C THR A 63 -8.69 -11.66 -2.83
N PRO A 64 -9.09 -10.56 -3.50
CA PRO A 64 -8.17 -9.80 -4.33
C PRO A 64 -7.05 -9.18 -3.48
N LYS A 65 -5.80 -9.46 -3.84
CA LYS A 65 -4.60 -9.03 -3.09
C LYS A 65 -4.06 -7.66 -3.50
N THR A 66 -4.41 -7.18 -4.68
CA THR A 66 -3.79 -5.98 -5.29
C THR A 66 -4.84 -5.14 -6.00
N SER A 67 -4.65 -3.83 -6.00
CA SER A 67 -5.49 -2.86 -6.73
C SER A 67 -5.75 -3.22 -8.19
N ARG A 68 -4.75 -3.80 -8.89
CA ARG A 68 -4.85 -4.29 -10.27
C ARG A 68 -5.82 -5.45 -10.43
N HIS A 69 -5.77 -6.42 -9.52
CA HIS A 69 -6.68 -7.56 -9.54
C HIS A 69 -8.15 -7.09 -9.46
N ILE A 70 -8.41 -6.07 -8.62
CA ILE A 70 -9.74 -5.46 -8.48
C ILE A 70 -10.18 -4.76 -9.78
N ARG A 71 -9.27 -4.09 -10.49
CA ARG A 71 -9.59 -3.48 -11.80
C ARG A 71 -9.90 -4.54 -12.85
N ASP A 72 -9.17 -5.64 -12.84
CA ASP A 72 -9.35 -6.74 -13.76
C ASP A 72 -10.69 -7.44 -13.54
N MET A 73 -11.13 -7.56 -12.29
CA MET A 73 -12.51 -7.98 -11.97
C MET A 73 -13.56 -7.03 -12.56
N GLY A 74 -13.28 -5.75 -12.76
CA GLY A 74 -14.19 -4.80 -13.41
C GLY A 74 -14.20 -4.87 -14.95
N LYS A 75 -13.25 -5.57 -15.58
CA LYS A 75 -13.18 -5.72 -17.05
C LYS A 75 -14.37 -6.54 -17.56
N ASN A 76 -14.96 -6.12 -18.67
CA ASN A 76 -16.15 -6.73 -19.31
C ASN A 76 -17.45 -6.70 -18.49
N LYS A 77 -17.51 -5.95 -17.38
CA LYS A 77 -18.73 -5.78 -16.59
C LYS A 77 -19.46 -4.48 -16.97
N SER A 78 -20.72 -4.38 -16.54
CA SER A 78 -21.56 -3.19 -16.71
C SER A 78 -20.90 -1.92 -16.14
N PRO A 79 -21.24 -0.72 -16.66
CA PRO A 79 -20.64 0.53 -16.18
C PRO A 79 -20.79 0.75 -14.67
N SER A 80 -21.93 0.38 -14.09
CA SER A 80 -22.20 0.47 -12.65
C SER A 80 -21.24 -0.41 -11.85
N THR A 81 -21.08 -1.68 -12.25
CA THR A 81 -20.19 -2.63 -11.57
C THR A 81 -18.72 -2.21 -11.69
N ARG A 82 -18.29 -1.74 -12.87
CA ARG A 82 -16.94 -1.22 -13.09
C ARG A 82 -16.61 -0.03 -12.19
N ARG A 83 -17.56 0.88 -11.97
CA ARG A 83 -17.39 2.01 -11.04
C ARG A 83 -17.17 1.53 -9.61
N ARG A 84 -17.93 0.52 -9.14
CA ARG A 84 -17.73 -0.07 -7.80
C ARG A 84 -16.31 -0.62 -7.63
N TYR A 85 -15.83 -1.40 -8.58
CA TYR A 85 -14.46 -1.91 -8.55
C TYR A 85 -13.39 -0.80 -8.62
N SER A 86 -13.64 0.27 -9.38
CA SER A 86 -12.72 1.41 -9.43
C SER A 86 -12.57 2.12 -8.08
N VAL A 87 -13.66 2.29 -7.33
CA VAL A 87 -13.63 2.88 -5.98
C VAL A 87 -12.80 2.01 -5.03
N ILE A 88 -13.03 0.69 -5.06
CA ILE A 88 -12.31 -0.26 -4.21
C ILE A 88 -10.81 -0.26 -4.57
N SER A 89 -10.48 -0.31 -5.86
CA SER A 89 -9.10 -0.29 -6.35
C SER A 89 -8.33 0.96 -5.92
N LYS A 90 -8.97 2.14 -5.98
CA LYS A 90 -8.38 3.41 -5.49
C LYS A 90 -8.09 3.38 -3.98
N GLY A 91 -8.96 2.74 -3.20
CA GLY A 91 -8.73 2.55 -1.77
C GLY A 91 -7.47 1.72 -1.48
N PHE A 92 -7.25 0.66 -2.26
CA PHE A 92 -6.02 -0.13 -2.18
C PHE A 92 -4.79 0.68 -2.55
N GLU A 93 -4.82 1.46 -3.63
CA GLU A 93 -3.66 2.28 -4.05
C GLU A 93 -3.28 3.31 -2.97
N ALA A 94 -4.26 3.91 -2.29
CA ALA A 94 -3.99 4.82 -1.18
C ALA A 94 -3.31 4.11 0.00
N GLN A 95 -3.72 2.88 0.30
CA GLN A 95 -3.08 2.06 1.34
C GLN A 95 -1.67 1.65 0.94
N GLU A 96 -1.47 1.15 -0.29
CA GLU A 96 -0.15 0.79 -0.84
C GLU A 96 0.80 2.00 -0.79
N SER A 97 0.33 3.20 -1.14
CA SER A 97 1.11 4.44 -1.05
C SER A 97 1.50 4.79 0.39
N LYS A 98 0.58 4.61 1.34
CA LYS A 98 0.86 4.82 2.77
C LYS A 98 1.85 3.80 3.32
N ILE A 99 1.76 2.54 2.89
CA ILE A 99 2.72 1.50 3.28
C ILE A 99 4.10 1.86 2.72
N ALA A 100 4.19 2.26 1.46
CA ALA A 100 5.45 2.66 0.85
C ALA A 100 6.09 3.85 1.60
N SER A 101 5.32 4.89 1.94
CA SER A 101 5.85 6.05 2.68
C SER A 101 6.29 5.72 4.11
N LEU A 102 5.59 4.79 4.78
CA LEU A 102 6.00 4.31 6.09
C LEU A 102 7.26 3.45 6.00
N SER A 103 7.36 2.55 5.00
CA SER A 103 8.54 1.72 4.78
C SER A 103 9.78 2.57 4.50
N THR A 104 9.68 3.64 3.71
CA THR A 104 10.82 4.55 3.49
C THR A 104 11.20 5.30 4.77
N ARG A 105 10.21 5.74 5.57
CA ARG A 105 10.49 6.39 6.86
C ARG A 105 11.17 5.45 7.84
N ILE A 106 10.71 4.20 7.92
CA ILE A 106 11.34 3.16 8.76
C ILE A 106 12.78 2.95 8.33
N ALA A 107 13.06 2.75 7.04
CA ALA A 107 14.42 2.59 6.55
C ALA A 107 15.33 3.78 6.91
N SER A 108 14.84 5.02 6.79
CA SER A 108 15.62 6.20 7.19
C SER A 108 15.92 6.23 8.70
N LEU A 109 14.93 5.87 9.53
CA LEU A 109 15.09 5.83 10.98
C LEU A 109 16.03 4.70 11.42
N GLU A 110 15.96 3.55 10.77
CA GLU A 110 16.86 2.42 11.01
C GLU A 110 18.31 2.79 10.66
N GLU A 111 18.54 3.55 9.58
CA GLU A 111 19.87 4.08 9.26
C GLU A 111 20.37 5.05 10.34
N GLU A 112 19.53 6.02 10.75
CA GLU A 112 19.87 6.98 11.81
C GLU A 112 20.22 6.27 13.13
N VAL A 113 19.38 5.31 13.54
CA VAL A 113 19.63 4.48 14.72
C VAL A 113 20.91 3.66 14.54
N GLY A 114 21.16 3.09 13.37
CA GLY A 114 22.40 2.39 13.06
C GLY A 114 23.64 3.28 13.19
N ARG A 115 23.57 4.54 12.76
CA ARG A 115 24.65 5.53 12.90
C ARG A 115 24.87 5.93 14.36
N LEU A 116 23.80 6.15 15.12
CA LEU A 116 23.87 6.48 16.55
C LEU A 116 24.34 5.29 17.41
N SER A 117 23.89 4.08 17.07
CA SER A 117 24.25 2.83 17.76
C SER A 117 25.67 2.39 17.45
N ARG A 118 26.24 2.81 16.31
CA ARG A 118 27.68 2.74 16.03
C ARG A 118 28.43 3.77 16.90
N GLY A 119 28.25 3.68 18.22
CA GLY A 119 29.06 4.42 19.17
C GLY A 119 30.55 4.19 18.90
N LYS A 120 31.38 5.15 19.27
CA LYS A 120 32.84 5.01 19.15
C LYS A 120 33.26 3.78 19.95
N LYS A 121 33.80 2.74 19.30
CA LYS A 121 34.34 1.57 19.99
C LYS A 121 35.33 2.08 21.03
N ARG A 122 35.03 1.89 22.32
CA ARG A 122 35.93 2.31 23.40
C ARG A 122 37.23 1.55 23.19
N LYS A 123 38.33 2.26 23.02
CA LYS A 123 39.65 1.64 23.11
C LYS A 123 39.72 0.97 24.49
N ALA A 124 40.25 -0.25 24.56
CA ALA A 124 40.46 -0.91 25.83
C ALA A 124 41.33 0.01 26.70
N ILE A 125 40.74 0.58 27.76
CA ILE A 125 41.46 1.45 28.68
C ILE A 125 42.25 0.51 29.59
N PRO A 126 43.59 0.57 29.61
CA PRO A 126 44.38 -0.21 30.55
C PRO A 126 43.87 0.08 31.97
N ASN A 127 43.77 -0.97 32.79
CA ASN A 127 43.21 -0.87 34.14
C ASN A 127 43.83 0.34 34.88
N PRO A 128 43.01 1.30 35.37
CA PRO A 128 43.50 2.55 35.95
C PRO A 128 44.31 2.34 37.25
N ASN A 129 44.14 1.21 37.93
CA ASN A 129 44.96 0.84 39.09
C ASN A 129 46.31 0.24 38.71
N LYS A 130 46.53 -0.06 37.42
CA LYS A 130 47.79 -0.59 36.91
C LYS A 130 48.61 0.57 36.36
N ARG A 131 49.56 1.03 37.17
CA ARG A 131 50.36 2.24 36.87
C ARG A 131 51.35 2.05 35.70
N PHE A 132 51.72 0.81 35.40
CA PHE A 132 52.68 0.46 34.34
C PHE A 132 52.31 -0.88 33.68
N MET A 133 52.43 -0.99 32.36
CA MET A 133 52.40 -2.28 31.65
C MET A 133 53.70 -3.05 31.92
N THR A 134 53.61 -4.35 32.16
CA THR A 134 54.80 -5.22 32.27
C THR A 134 55.27 -5.65 30.87
N LEU A 135 56.57 -5.92 30.70
CA LEU A 135 57.14 -6.30 29.40
C LEU A 135 56.44 -7.51 28.77
N ALA A 136 56.04 -8.49 29.58
CA ALA A 136 55.28 -9.65 29.12
C ALA A 136 53.91 -9.28 28.51
N GLU A 137 53.21 -8.28 29.06
CA GLU A 137 51.93 -7.82 28.48
C GLU A 137 52.12 -7.07 27.16
N ALA A 138 53.21 -6.30 27.04
CA ALA A 138 53.52 -5.58 25.81
C ALA A 138 53.82 -6.55 24.64
N LEU A 139 54.57 -7.62 24.91
CA LEU A 139 54.88 -8.67 23.92
C LEU A 139 53.60 -9.37 23.44
N VAL A 140 52.72 -9.80 24.37
CA VAL A 140 51.44 -10.44 24.03
C VAL A 140 50.55 -9.52 23.18
N THR A 141 50.50 -8.22 23.48
CA THR A 141 49.75 -7.27 22.63
C THR A 141 50.38 -7.03 21.27
N GLY A 142 51.71 -7.09 21.16
CA GLY A 142 52.44 -6.91 19.90
C GLY A 142 52.38 -8.14 18.98
N GLU A 143 52.48 -9.35 19.53
CA GLU A 143 52.38 -10.61 18.79
C GLU A 143 51.04 -10.73 18.04
N THR A 144 49.93 -10.30 18.66
CA THR A 144 48.61 -10.28 17.98
C THR A 144 48.51 -9.31 16.80
N ILE A 145 49.39 -8.31 16.72
CA ILE A 145 49.45 -7.35 15.60
C ILE A 145 50.29 -7.93 14.46
N SER A 146 51.35 -8.68 14.80
CA SER A 146 52.21 -9.36 13.83
C SER A 146 51.47 -10.46 13.07
N GLU A 147 50.72 -11.34 13.76
CA GLU A 147 49.92 -12.40 13.12
C GLU A 147 48.85 -11.82 12.16
N ALA A 148 48.29 -10.66 12.48
CA ALA A 148 47.29 -10.00 11.63
C ALA A 148 47.87 -9.45 10.32
N ASN A 149 49.16 -9.08 10.29
CA ASN A 149 49.84 -8.64 9.07
C ASN A 149 50.27 -9.85 8.21
N GLU A 150 50.65 -10.98 8.81
CA GLU A 150 51.00 -12.20 8.07
C GLU A 150 49.80 -12.79 7.32
N ALA A 151 48.60 -12.73 7.90
CA ALA A 151 47.36 -13.19 7.24
C ALA A 151 46.92 -12.31 6.05
N ILE A 152 47.41 -11.07 5.95
CA ILE A 152 47.13 -10.16 4.84
C ILE A 152 48.09 -10.44 3.68
N GLU A 153 49.37 -10.68 3.97
CA GLU A 153 50.39 -11.05 2.97
C GLU A 153 50.11 -12.43 2.33
N GLU A 154 49.53 -13.38 3.06
CA GLU A 154 49.15 -14.70 2.51
C GLU A 154 47.99 -14.64 1.49
N ALA A 155 47.14 -13.61 1.57
CA ALA A 155 46.03 -13.42 0.63
C ALA A 155 46.45 -12.70 -0.66
N ASP A 156 47.43 -11.77 -0.59
CA ASP A 156 47.98 -11.06 -1.77
C ASP A 156 48.92 -11.95 -2.61
N ALA A 157 49.52 -12.98 -2.01
CA ALA A 157 50.42 -13.91 -2.73
C ALA A 157 49.72 -14.87 -3.71
N VAL A 158 48.39 -14.83 -3.85
CA VAL A 158 47.61 -15.75 -4.71
C VAL A 158 47.21 -15.15 -6.06
N GLU A 159 47.43 -13.85 -6.32
CA GLU A 159 47.00 -13.20 -7.59
C GLU A 159 48.10 -12.92 -8.64
N ASP A 160 49.40 -13.14 -8.35
CA ASP A 160 50.47 -12.85 -9.33
C ASP A 160 51.07 -14.13 -9.97
N VAL A 161 50.29 -14.78 -10.84
CA VAL A 161 50.82 -15.67 -11.90
C VAL A 161 50.06 -15.41 -13.20
N ILE A 162 50.41 -14.34 -13.92
CA ILE A 162 50.20 -14.26 -15.37
C ILE A 162 51.44 -13.65 -16.04
N GLU A 163 52.01 -14.44 -16.93
CA GLU A 163 53.32 -14.36 -17.57
C GLU A 163 53.35 -13.41 -18.80
N VAL A 164 54.35 -12.52 -18.81
CA VAL A 164 55.27 -12.09 -19.90
C VAL A 164 54.71 -11.72 -21.29
N GLY A 165 55.09 -10.52 -21.76
CA GLY A 165 55.31 -10.30 -23.20
C GLY A 165 55.42 -8.85 -23.70
N GLY A 166 56.65 -8.34 -23.83
CA GLY A 166 57.14 -7.70 -25.08
C GLY A 166 56.91 -6.20 -25.37
N MET A 167 57.99 -5.43 -25.18
CA MET A 167 58.66 -4.51 -26.13
C MET A 167 58.08 -3.12 -26.52
N GLU A 168 58.95 -2.13 -26.22
CA GLU A 168 59.37 -0.91 -26.94
C GLU A 168 58.46 0.33 -27.10
N GLU A 169 58.84 1.34 -26.32
CA GLU A 169 59.11 2.76 -26.63
C GLU A 169 58.28 3.50 -27.69
N VAL A 170 57.65 4.60 -27.27
CA VAL A 170 57.74 5.91 -27.97
C VAL A 170 57.71 7.05 -26.93
N GLU A 171 58.79 7.83 -26.90
CA GLU A 171 58.87 9.15 -26.26
C GLU A 171 57.90 10.14 -26.93
N SER A 172 57.18 10.95 -26.13
CA SER A 172 56.89 12.33 -26.54
C SER A 172 56.59 13.21 -25.33
N SER A 173 57.39 14.27 -25.22
CA SER A 173 57.26 15.37 -24.28
C SER A 173 55.97 16.16 -24.51
N ASN A 174 55.29 16.61 -23.44
CA ASN A 174 54.88 18.02 -23.36
C ASN A 174 54.48 18.49 -21.94
N SER A 175 55.13 19.57 -21.54
CA SER A 175 54.69 20.74 -20.76
C SER A 175 53.51 20.64 -19.76
N GLU A 176 53.84 20.89 -18.48
CA GLU A 176 53.45 22.08 -17.69
C GLU A 176 52.04 22.72 -17.81
N GLU A 177 51.64 23.26 -16.65
CA GLU A 177 50.55 24.22 -16.32
C GLU A 177 49.21 23.58 -15.89
N GLU A 178 48.93 23.52 -14.59
CA GLU A 178 48.44 24.57 -13.66
C GLU A 178 46.91 24.77 -13.68
N GLU A 179 46.36 24.73 -12.45
CA GLU A 179 45.21 25.48 -11.92
C GLU A 179 43.83 25.40 -12.62
N LEU A 180 42.83 24.80 -11.95
CA LEU A 180 41.92 25.38 -10.94
C LEU A 180 40.70 26.13 -11.52
N GLY A 181 39.53 25.70 -11.06
CA GLY A 181 38.40 26.57 -10.71
C GLY A 181 37.41 26.91 -11.81
N VAL A 182 36.25 26.24 -11.83
CA VAL A 182 34.98 26.62 -11.18
C VAL A 182 33.89 25.64 -11.61
#